data_AF-A0A0J1J405-F1
#
_entry.id   AF-A0A0J1J405-F1
#
_cell.length_a   1.000
_cell.length_b   1.000
_cell.length_c   1.000
_cell.angle_alpha   90.00
_cell.angle_beta   90.00
_cell.angle_gamma   90.00
#
_symmetry.space_group_name_H-M   'P 1'
#
loop_
_entity.id
_entity.type
_entity.pdbx_description
1 polymer ?
#
loop_
_entity_poly.entity_id
_entity_poly.type
_entity_poly.pdbx_seq_one_letter_code
_entity_poly.pdbx_strand_id
1 'polypeptide(L)'
;MITVREEINMKYQKMIAPIVITALLVLFLMVYLTMITVVPIPIVVKVLFGIIILALIGVSFFVLAERLKEIRSGEEDDLSKY
;
A
#
# COMPACT_ATOMS: atom_id res chain seq x y z
N MET A 1 -28.45 1.95 17.51
CA MET A 1 -27.94 0.73 16.85
C MET A 1 -27.77 0.92 15.34
N ILE A 2 -28.67 1.63 14.64
CA ILE A 2 -28.56 1.91 13.20
C ILE A 2 -27.39 2.87 12.88
N THR A 3 -27.24 3.96 13.64
CA THR A 3 -26.19 4.98 13.43
C THR A 3 -24.76 4.43 13.57
N VAL A 4 -24.55 3.56 14.57
CA VAL A 4 -23.25 2.90 14.77
C VAL A 4 -22.88 2.04 13.57
N ARG A 5 -23.86 1.33 12.97
CA ARG A 5 -23.63 0.46 11.80
C ARG A 5 -23.21 1.26 10.56
N GLU A 6 -23.77 2.45 10.35
CA GLU A 6 -23.40 3.32 9.23
C GLU A 6 -21.99 3.89 9.37
N GLU A 7 -21.59 4.30 10.58
CA GLU A 7 -20.23 4.76 10.85
C GLU A 7 -19.17 3.69 10.53
N ILE A 8 -19.41 2.43 10.93
CA ILE A 8 -18.45 1.36 10.63
C ILE A 8 -18.34 1.16 9.12
N ASN A 9 -19.48 1.21 8.41
CA ASN A 9 -19.50 1.03 6.96
C ASN A 9 -18.72 2.13 6.22
N MET A 10 -18.87 3.40 6.64
CA MET A 10 -18.08 4.51 6.10
C MET A 10 -16.58 4.36 6.40
N LYS A 11 -16.23 3.90 7.60
CA LYS A 11 -14.83 3.66 8.00
C LYS A 11 -14.19 2.56 7.16
N TYR A 12 -14.92 1.47 6.88
CA TYR A 12 -14.46 0.41 5.97
C TYR A 12 -14.29 0.91 4.53
N GLN A 13 -15.20 1.74 4.02
CA GLN A 13 -15.09 2.31 2.67
C GLN A 13 -13.82 3.17 2.51
N LYS A 14 -13.46 3.96 3.52
CA LYS A 14 -12.22 4.76 3.53
C LYS A 14 -10.96 3.89 3.53
N MET A 15 -11.01 2.68 4.12
CA MET A 15 -9.86 1.75 4.14
C MET A 15 -9.69 0.97 2.82
N ILE A 16 -10.75 0.78 2.03
CA ILE A 16 -10.68 0.01 0.77
C ILE A 16 -9.76 0.71 -0.24
N ALA A 17 -9.87 2.03 -0.39
CA ALA A 17 -9.08 2.79 -1.35
C ALA A 17 -7.55 2.61 -1.18
N PRO A 18 -6.94 2.88 -0.01
CA PRO A 18 -5.50 2.69 0.18
C PRO A 18 -5.08 1.22 0.06
N ILE A 19 -5.91 0.26 0.50
CA ILE A 19 -5.60 -1.18 0.36
C ILE A 19 -5.54 -1.59 -1.12
N VAL A 20 -6.54 -1.21 -1.92
CA VAL A 20 -6.61 -1.58 -3.34
C VAL A 20 -5.45 -0.97 -4.11
N ILE A 21 -5.14 0.31 -3.87
CA ILE A 21 -4.02 1.00 -4.53
C ILE A 21 -2.69 0.33 -4.16
N THR A 22 -2.48 0.02 -2.88
CA THR A 22 -1.27 -0.65 -2.43
C THR A 22 -1.15 -2.06 -3.02
N ALA A 23 -2.25 -2.80 -3.09
CA ALA A 23 -2.27 -4.14 -3.69
C ALA A 23 -1.93 -4.10 -5.18
N LEU A 24 -2.48 -3.16 -5.94
CA LEU A 24 -2.16 -2.97 -7.35
C LEU A 24 -0.69 -2.56 -7.55
N LEU A 25 -0.17 -1.67 -6.70
CA LEU A 25 1.23 -1.26 -6.72
C LEU A 25 2.17 -2.45 -6.44
N VAL A 26 1.89 -3.25 -5.41
CA VAL A 26 2.69 -4.43 -5.07
C VAL A 26 2.62 -5.46 -6.20
N LEU A 27 1.45 -5.69 -6.79
CA LEU A 27 1.31 -6.58 -7.94
C LEU A 27 2.14 -6.11 -9.12
N PHE A 28 2.10 -4.81 -9.43
CA PHE A 28 2.92 -4.20 -10.47
C PHE A 28 4.41 -4.39 -10.19
N LEU A 29 4.88 -4.10 -8.97
CA LEU A 29 6.28 -4.31 -8.57
C LEU A 29 6.71 -5.78 -8.64
N MET A 30 5.83 -6.72 -8.32
CA MET A 30 6.07 -8.16 -8.47
C MET A 30 6.28 -8.56 -9.93
N VAL A 31 5.57 -7.94 -10.88
CA VAL A 31 5.82 -8.15 -12.32
C VAL A 31 7.22 -7.68 -12.70
N TYR A 32 7.68 -6.54 -12.20
CA TYR A 32 9.06 -6.09 -12.44
C TYR A 32 10.10 -7.01 -11.80
N LEU A 33 9.81 -7.53 -10.61
CA LEU A 33 10.68 -8.47 -9.90
C LEU A 33 10.82 -9.81 -10.64
N THR A 34 9.80 -10.26 -11.37
CA THR A 34 9.91 -11.44 -12.22
C THR A 34 10.57 -11.11 -13.56
N MET A 35 10.26 -9.96 -14.17
CA MET A 35 10.88 -9.48 -15.43
C MET A 35 12.41 -9.40 -15.34
N ILE A 36 12.96 -8.95 -14.22
CA ILE A 36 14.42 -8.83 -14.09
C ILE A 36 15.15 -10.17 -14.15
N THR A 37 14.46 -11.29 -13.87
CA THR A 37 15.06 -12.62 -13.96
C THR A 37 15.30 -13.04 -15.41
N VAL A 38 14.42 -12.65 -16.34
CA VAL A 38 14.46 -13.05 -17.76
C VAL A 38 15.36 -12.16 -18.62
N VAL A 39 15.62 -10.92 -18.20
CA VAL A 39 16.46 -9.98 -18.97
C VAL A 39 17.94 -10.37 -18.88
N PRO A 40 18.69 -10.42 -20.01
CA PRO A 40 20.11 -10.76 -20.02
C PRO A 40 21.01 -9.58 -19.62
N ILE A 41 20.86 -9.10 -18.39
CA ILE A 41 21.71 -8.06 -17.78
C ILE A 41 22.68 -8.64 -16.75
N PRO A 42 23.79 -7.94 -16.42
CA PRO A 42 24.75 -8.40 -15.42
C PRO A 42 24.10 -8.70 -14.06
N ILE A 43 24.56 -9.76 -13.39
CA ILE A 43 24.01 -10.24 -12.11
C ILE A 43 24.02 -9.14 -11.04
N VAL A 44 25.09 -8.33 -10.98
CA VAL A 44 25.18 -7.21 -10.03
C VAL A 44 24.04 -6.22 -10.22
N VAL A 45 23.73 -5.87 -11.47
CA VAL A 45 22.63 -4.95 -11.81
C VAL A 45 21.29 -5.59 -11.44
N LYS A 46 21.11 -6.90 -11.70
CA LYS A 46 19.91 -7.65 -11.29
C LYS A 46 19.67 -7.55 -9.78
N VAL A 47 20.71 -7.82 -9.00
CA VAL A 47 20.62 -7.82 -7.53
C VAL A 47 20.30 -6.42 -7.01
N LEU A 48 20.99 -5.38 -7.51
CA LEU A 48 20.73 -3.99 -7.10
C LEU A 48 19.29 -3.56 -7.36
N PHE A 49 18.78 -3.78 -8.58
CA PHE A 49 17.39 -3.48 -8.91
C PHE A 49 16.39 -4.33 -8.11
N GLY A 50 16.69 -5.61 -7.88
CA GLY A 50 15.87 -6.48 -7.04
C GLY A 50 15.73 -5.96 -5.62
N ILE A 51 16.84 -5.52 -5.00
CA ILE A 51 16.83 -4.91 -3.66
C ILE A 51 16.00 -3.63 -3.65
N ILE A 52 16.12 -2.78 -4.67
CA ILE A 52 15.33 -1.55 -4.79
C ILE A 52 13.83 -1.87 -4.86
N ILE A 53 13.43 -2.82 -5.71
CA ILE A 53 12.01 -3.21 -5.84
C ILE A 53 11.47 -3.79 -4.53
N LEU A 54 12.25 -4.64 -3.85
CA LEU A 54 11.87 -5.19 -2.55
C LEU A 54 11.73 -4.10 -1.48
N ALA A 55 12.63 -3.12 -1.46
CA ALA A 55 12.54 -1.97 -0.58
C ALA A 55 11.26 -1.16 -0.84
N LEU A 56 10.91 -0.93 -2.12
CA LEU A 56 9.68 -0.23 -2.51
C LEU A 56 8.42 -0.99 -2.06
N ILE A 57 8.40 -2.32 -2.18
CA ILE A 57 7.32 -3.15 -1.65
C ILE A 57 7.22 -2.98 -0.13
N GLY A 58 8.34 -3.06 0.59
CA GLY A 58 8.38 -2.87 2.04
C GLY A 58 7.85 -1.50 2.48
N VAL A 59 8.30 -0.42 1.83
CA VAL A 59 7.81 0.95 2.10
C VAL A 59 6.32 1.07 1.80
N SER A 60 5.83 0.44 0.73
CA SER A 60 4.40 0.47 0.39
C SER A 60 3.53 -0.14 1.50
N PHE A 61 3.99 -1.24 2.12
CA PHE A 61 3.31 -1.84 3.26
C PHE A 61 3.40 -0.97 4.53
N PHE A 62 4.54 -0.33 4.77
CA PHE A 62 4.70 0.59 5.90
C PHE A 62 3.72 1.76 5.81
N VAL A 63 3.66 2.42 4.66
CA VAL A 63 2.72 3.53 4.40
C VAL A 63 1.26 3.06 4.53
N LEU A 64 0.92 1.88 4.00
CA LEU A 64 -0.42 1.32 4.18
C LEU A 64 -0.74 1.10 5.66
N ALA A 65 0.21 0.58 6.46
CA ALA A 65 0.02 0.36 7.88
C ALA A 65 -0.22 1.68 8.65
N GLU A 66 0.53 2.74 8.33
CA GLU A 66 0.30 4.08 8.89
C GLU A 66 -1.09 4.60 8.54
N ARG A 67 -1.51 4.51 7.27
CA ARG A 67 -2.86 4.94 6.85
C ARG A 67 -3.98 4.16 7.51
N LEU A 68 -3.82 2.84 7.65
CA LEU A 68 -4.80 2.02 8.36
C LEU A 68 -4.85 2.39 9.85
N LYS A 69 -3.72 2.78 10.45
CA LYS A 69 -3.65 3.24 11.84
C LYS A 69 -4.34 4.60 12.00
N GLU A 70 -4.08 5.57 11.12
CA GLU A 70 -4.71 6.90 11.12
C GLU A 70 -6.24 6.81 10.95
N ILE A 71 -6.71 6.03 9.98
CA ILE A 71 -8.16 5.82 9.78
C ILE A 71 -8.77 5.15 11.02
N ARG A 72 -8.06 4.21 11.67
CA ARG A 72 -8.53 3.55 12.88
C ARG A 72 -8.52 4.47 14.11
N SER A 73 -7.46 5.25 14.30
CA SER A 73 -7.32 6.21 15.42
C SER A 73 -8.30 7.37 15.30
N GLY A 74 -8.81 7.65 14.09
CA GLY A 74 -9.74 8.75 13.86
C GLY A 74 -9.05 10.10 13.75
N GLU A 75 -7.71 10.14 13.64
CA GLU A 75 -6.93 11.38 13.53
C GLU A 75 -7.18 12.12 12.19
N GLU A 76 -7.60 11.41 11.13
CA GLU A 76 -8.03 12.05 9.86
C GLU A 76 -9.44 12.67 9.90
N ASP A 77 -10.20 12.54 11.01
CA ASP A 77 -11.53 13.18 11.09
C ASP A 77 -11.46 14.70 11.36
N ASP A 78 -10.27 15.27 11.61
CA ASP A 78 -10.11 16.72 11.88
C ASP A 78 -9.84 17.59 10.64
N LEU A 79 -9.58 17.01 9.46
CA LEU A 79 -9.46 17.76 8.19
C LEU A 79 -10.83 18.09 7.55
N SER A 80 -11.91 17.50 8.05
CA SER A 80 -13.28 17.86 7.67
C SER A 80 -13.76 19.21 8.24
N LYS A 81 -12.93 19.84 9.10
CA LYS A 81 -13.22 21.12 9.78
C LYS A 81 -12.67 22.36 9.07
N TYR A 82 -12.13 22.25 7.86
CA TYR A 82 -11.73 23.39 7.04
C TYR A 82 -12.53 23.46 5.75
#